data_AF-A0AAN9V881-F1
#
_entry.id   AF-A0AAN9V881-F1
#
_cell.length_a   1.000
_cell.length_b   1.000
_cell.length_c   1.000
_cell.angle_alpha   90.00
_cell.angle_beta   90.00
_cell.angle_gamma   90.00
#
_symmetry.space_group_name_H-M   'P 1'
#
loop_
_entity.id
_entity.type
_entity.pdbx_description
1 polymer ?
#
loop_
_entity_poly.entity_id
_entity_poly.type
_entity_poly.pdbx_seq_one_letter_code
_entity_poly.pdbx_strand_id
1 'polypeptide(L)'
;MPQSPAKTKSWWNPKGYFTDKEAKIIVNSVIRDDPQKGGMYNRQGLSVKQIWHCAKDYDMWPLYALGLLFGIPKYPVSQYLTLSFRSLGFNVIQTNLLSIPNIVGSSITMLLITAFSELLVQYPATYFYYRWRNNSKAKKWDVMTPEEQENYRQTTTDEGNKRRYVNRIQRYFNNAQREFVFIHPAHLGQDSVFVLLAERVPNPRMREERRFLVKRTFREQAGSDDDEQLRKEVEITNSMHGQPHIAQAIYFDLRLTPDPLYGLSRPSLVIEYVENGTLDRMRNQMIANHVAMPNRVALGFFFCLVIGGFHPLEGEHVHVPILKLIDFGRSYIHPDPDNINAGVKQNIYDIGRIMRMMMDRDDEPDPWAAPVTMNINGNMQTFMSGAATLNRRGSTLDYNLKELVMRCQAVDPKMRPELHELLGELEKNAALKGSEKWYHDHRYWNWRAERQRDMASFLSLTIFWGWGFGIDFDDLQFPST
;
A
#
# COMPACT_ATOMS: atom_id res chain seq x y z
N MET A 1 29.91 0.72 -26.94
CA MET A 1 29.78 0.92 -25.48
C MET A 1 30.91 0.19 -24.76
N PRO A 2 31.44 0.73 -23.65
CA PRO A 2 32.47 0.08 -22.85
C PRO A 2 31.96 -1.24 -22.23
N GLN A 3 32.86 -2.20 -22.00
CA GLN A 3 32.50 -3.56 -21.51
C GLN A 3 31.98 -3.56 -20.06
N SER A 4 32.39 -2.58 -19.27
CA SER A 4 31.95 -2.35 -17.89
C SER A 4 32.27 -0.90 -17.49
N PRO A 5 31.63 -0.36 -16.45
CA PRO A 5 31.96 0.95 -15.88
C PRO A 5 33.43 1.09 -15.46
N ALA A 6 34.10 -0.03 -15.12
CA ALA A 6 35.51 -0.09 -14.76
C ALA A 6 36.47 -0.14 -15.96
N LYS A 7 35.99 -0.41 -17.18
CA LYS A 7 36.80 -0.52 -18.41
C LYS A 7 36.34 0.48 -19.47
N THR A 8 36.46 1.76 -19.15
CA THR A 8 36.07 2.88 -20.02
C THR A 8 37.25 3.61 -20.66
N LYS A 9 38.48 3.39 -20.17
CA LYS A 9 39.71 3.95 -20.73
C LYS A 9 40.04 3.26 -22.06
N SER A 10 40.33 4.04 -23.10
CA SER A 10 40.75 3.56 -24.42
C SER A 10 41.93 4.38 -24.93
N TRP A 11 42.61 3.91 -25.98
CA TRP A 11 43.78 4.62 -26.54
C TRP A 11 43.41 6.01 -27.09
N TRP A 12 42.19 6.20 -27.59
CA TRP A 12 41.66 7.50 -28.03
C TRP A 12 40.99 8.32 -26.91
N ASN A 13 40.75 7.74 -25.73
CA ASN A 13 40.22 8.46 -24.56
C ASN A 13 40.93 7.97 -23.29
N PRO A 14 42.12 8.52 -22.98
CA PRO A 14 42.94 8.08 -21.84
C PRO A 14 42.28 8.35 -20.49
N LYS A 15 41.39 9.36 -20.43
CA LYS A 15 40.67 9.74 -19.20
C LYS A 15 39.46 8.84 -18.92
N GLY A 16 39.00 8.06 -19.90
CA GLY A 16 37.81 7.22 -19.75
C GLY A 16 36.52 8.04 -19.63
N TYR A 17 35.41 7.35 -19.35
CA TYR A 17 34.11 8.01 -19.12
C TYR A 17 33.86 8.31 -17.63
N PHE A 18 34.54 7.58 -16.73
CA PHE A 18 34.37 7.70 -15.28
C PHE A 18 35.73 7.74 -14.61
N THR A 19 35.83 8.49 -13.52
CA THR A 19 36.99 8.42 -12.62
C THR A 19 37.04 7.09 -11.89
N ASP A 20 38.21 6.69 -11.38
CA ASP A 20 38.37 5.40 -10.69
C ASP A 20 37.49 5.32 -9.42
N LYS A 21 37.18 6.47 -8.79
CA LYS A 21 36.24 6.55 -7.66
C LYS A 21 34.79 6.35 -8.09
N GLU A 22 34.35 7.01 -9.17
CA GLU A 22 32.99 6.86 -9.72
C GLU A 22 32.76 5.44 -10.25
N ALA A 23 33.72 4.87 -10.97
CA ALA A 23 33.64 3.50 -11.46
C ALA A 23 33.50 2.50 -10.31
N LYS A 24 34.22 2.70 -9.20
CA LYS A 24 34.13 1.85 -8.00
C LYS A 24 32.78 1.98 -7.29
N ILE A 25 32.22 3.20 -7.22
CA ILE A 25 30.88 3.44 -6.66
C ILE A 25 29.82 2.74 -7.51
N ILE A 26 29.88 2.88 -8.84
CA ILE A 26 28.92 2.25 -9.76
C ILE A 26 28.99 0.73 -9.67
N VAL A 27 30.20 0.14 -9.70
CA VAL A 27 30.39 -1.32 -9.60
C VAL A 27 29.92 -1.85 -8.24
N ASN A 28 30.25 -1.16 -7.14
CA ASN A 28 29.80 -1.56 -5.81
C ASN A 28 28.29 -1.41 -5.64
N SER A 29 27.65 -0.41 -6.25
CA SER A 29 26.20 -0.30 -6.27
C SER A 29 25.58 -1.51 -6.99
N VAL A 30 26.07 -1.84 -8.19
CA VAL A 30 25.53 -2.94 -9.00
C VAL A 30 25.70 -4.30 -8.32
N ILE A 31 26.84 -4.55 -7.67
CA ILE A 31 27.08 -5.80 -6.92
C ILE A 31 26.27 -5.84 -5.62
N ARG A 32 26.02 -4.69 -4.98
CA ARG A 32 25.17 -4.62 -3.79
C ARG A 32 23.69 -4.85 -4.13
N ASP A 33 23.25 -4.37 -5.29
CA ASP A 33 21.86 -4.50 -5.74
C ASP A 33 21.55 -5.93 -6.20
N ASP A 34 22.52 -6.60 -6.84
CA ASP A 34 22.42 -8.01 -7.21
C ASP A 34 23.79 -8.69 -7.08
N PRO A 35 24.04 -9.43 -5.97
CA PRO A 35 25.31 -10.12 -5.75
C PRO A 35 25.66 -11.14 -6.84
N GLN A 36 24.66 -11.66 -7.57
CA GLN A 36 24.88 -12.64 -8.64
C GLN A 36 25.52 -12.00 -9.88
N LYS A 37 25.39 -10.67 -10.07
CA LYS A 37 26.03 -9.94 -11.19
C LYS A 37 27.55 -9.85 -11.08
N GLY A 38 28.13 -10.13 -9.91
CA GLY A 38 29.57 -10.28 -9.72
C GLY A 38 30.10 -11.69 -10.01
N GLY A 39 29.22 -12.69 -10.14
CA GLY A 39 29.60 -14.10 -10.21
C GLY A 39 30.05 -14.57 -11.59
N MET A 40 29.64 -13.89 -12.67
CA MET A 40 29.90 -14.34 -14.05
C MET A 40 30.57 -13.25 -14.88
N TYR A 41 31.70 -13.57 -15.51
CA TYR A 41 32.37 -12.63 -16.41
C TYR A 41 31.53 -12.43 -17.68
N ASN A 42 31.39 -11.17 -18.13
CA ASN A 42 30.62 -10.77 -19.33
C ASN A 42 31.15 -11.36 -20.66
N ARG A 43 32.16 -12.25 -20.60
CA ARG A 43 32.78 -13.00 -21.72
C ARG A 43 33.19 -14.43 -21.31
N GLN A 44 32.65 -14.95 -20.21
CA GLN A 44 32.88 -16.34 -19.85
C GLN A 44 32.14 -17.23 -20.85
N GLY A 45 32.87 -18.08 -21.57
CA GLY A 45 32.26 -19.06 -22.45
C GLY A 45 31.36 -19.98 -21.63
N LEU A 46 30.10 -20.11 -22.04
CA LEU A 46 29.22 -21.14 -21.52
C LEU A 46 29.86 -22.49 -21.86
N SER A 47 30.09 -23.34 -20.86
CA SER A 47 30.57 -24.69 -21.16
C SER A 47 29.47 -25.46 -21.90
N VAL A 48 29.86 -26.29 -22.86
CA VAL A 48 28.92 -27.20 -23.55
C VAL A 48 28.12 -28.04 -22.56
N LYS A 49 28.72 -28.36 -21.41
CA LYS A 49 28.08 -29.07 -20.30
C LYS A 49 26.94 -28.27 -19.67
N GLN A 50 27.09 -26.96 -19.46
CA GLN A 50 26.04 -26.09 -18.93
C GLN A 50 24.88 -25.94 -19.92
N ILE A 51 25.19 -25.75 -21.21
CA ILE A 51 24.16 -25.68 -22.26
C ILE A 51 23.37 -27.00 -22.31
N TRP A 52 24.05 -28.13 -22.23
CA TRP A 52 23.41 -29.45 -22.19
C TRP A 52 22.56 -29.67 -20.93
N HIS A 53 22.94 -29.09 -19.79
CA HIS A 53 22.12 -29.13 -18.58
C HIS A 53 20.84 -28.31 -18.74
N CYS A 54 20.93 -27.09 -19.28
CA CYS A 54 19.75 -26.26 -19.55
C CYS A 54 18.82 -26.89 -20.60
N ALA A 55 19.37 -27.48 -21.67
CA ALA A 55 18.56 -28.10 -22.72
C ALA A 55 17.79 -29.36 -22.24
N LYS A 56 18.31 -30.07 -21.24
CA LYS A 56 17.66 -31.25 -20.64
C LYS A 56 16.65 -30.89 -19.55
N ASP A 57 16.45 -29.62 -19.24
CA ASP A 57 15.47 -29.19 -18.26
C ASP A 57 14.05 -29.40 -18.81
N TYR A 58 13.30 -30.33 -18.20
CA TYR A 58 11.97 -30.75 -18.65
C TYR A 58 10.96 -29.60 -18.61
N ASP A 59 11.09 -28.70 -17.64
CA ASP A 59 10.16 -27.58 -17.46
C ASP A 59 10.26 -26.58 -18.62
N MET A 60 11.40 -26.56 -19.31
CA MET A 60 11.66 -25.67 -20.44
C MET A 60 11.25 -26.28 -21.79
N TRP A 61 10.96 -27.59 -21.85
CA TRP A 61 10.64 -28.27 -23.10
C TRP A 61 9.37 -27.75 -23.81
N PRO A 62 8.26 -27.44 -23.11
CA PRO A 62 7.10 -26.86 -23.76
C PRO A 62 7.39 -25.49 -24.39
N LEU A 63 8.24 -24.68 -23.76
CA LEU A 63 8.68 -23.39 -24.27
C LEU A 63 9.59 -23.57 -25.51
N TYR A 64 10.49 -24.56 -25.48
CA TYR A 64 11.33 -24.89 -26.65
C TYR A 64 10.50 -25.41 -27.82
N ALA A 65 9.55 -26.31 -27.56
CA ALA A 65 8.65 -26.83 -28.59
C ALA A 65 7.79 -25.72 -29.19
N LEU A 66 7.25 -24.83 -28.35
CA LEU A 66 6.52 -23.66 -28.81
C LEU A 66 7.42 -22.77 -29.68
N GLY A 67 8.60 -22.38 -29.19
CA GLY A 67 9.51 -21.51 -29.94
C GLY A 67 10.00 -22.11 -31.27
N LEU A 68 10.22 -23.43 -31.33
CA LEU A 68 10.63 -24.13 -32.55
C LEU A 68 9.48 -24.26 -33.55
N LEU A 69 8.26 -24.55 -33.10
CA LEU A 69 7.10 -24.75 -33.98
C LEU A 69 6.44 -23.42 -34.37
N PHE A 70 6.63 -22.36 -33.58
CA PHE A 70 6.01 -21.07 -33.78
C PHE A 70 6.51 -20.40 -35.06
N GLY A 71 5.58 -20.12 -35.97
CA GLY A 71 5.85 -19.42 -37.22
C GLY A 71 6.27 -20.30 -38.40
N ILE A 72 6.62 -21.58 -38.20
CA ILE A 72 6.99 -22.51 -39.28
C ILE A 72 5.95 -22.50 -40.43
N PRO A 73 4.62 -22.54 -40.18
CA PRO A 73 3.64 -22.54 -41.28
C PRO A 73 3.47 -21.17 -41.94
N LYS A 74 3.75 -20.07 -41.23
CA LYS A 74 3.42 -18.70 -41.66
C LYS A 74 4.44 -18.16 -42.67
N TYR A 75 5.74 -18.36 -42.42
CA TYR A 75 6.80 -17.76 -43.23
C TYR A 75 6.83 -18.27 -44.68
N PRO A 76 6.72 -19.60 -44.95
CA PRO A 76 6.72 -20.11 -46.31
C PRO A 76 5.56 -19.56 -47.13
N VAL A 77 4.34 -19.54 -46.57
CA VAL A 77 3.15 -19.07 -47.28
C VAL A 77 3.30 -17.62 -47.73
N SER A 78 3.84 -16.75 -46.86
CA SER A 78 4.06 -15.34 -47.22
C SER A 78 5.09 -15.15 -48.34
N GLN A 79 6.13 -15.99 -48.40
CA GLN A 79 7.18 -15.91 -49.41
C GLN A 79 6.75 -16.54 -50.74
N TYR A 80 6.11 -17.71 -50.70
CA TYR A 80 5.67 -18.42 -51.90
C TYR A 80 4.47 -17.77 -52.56
N LEU A 81 3.56 -17.14 -51.81
CA LEU A 81 2.38 -16.49 -52.40
C LEU A 81 2.76 -15.35 -53.35
N THR A 82 3.72 -14.51 -52.95
CA THR A 82 4.21 -13.42 -53.79
C THR A 82 4.99 -13.93 -55.00
N LEU A 83 5.80 -14.98 -54.84
CA LEU A 83 6.49 -15.64 -55.95
C LEU A 83 5.52 -16.29 -56.95
N SER A 84 4.46 -16.94 -56.46
CA SER A 84 3.41 -17.55 -57.28
C SER A 84 2.64 -16.52 -58.09
N PHE A 85 2.34 -15.36 -57.51
CA PHE A 85 1.74 -14.24 -58.26
C PHE A 85 2.69 -13.70 -59.34
N ARG A 86 4.00 -13.64 -59.08
CA ARG A 86 4.98 -13.27 -60.12
C ARG A 86 5.08 -14.30 -61.24
N SER A 87 5.06 -15.60 -60.92
CA SER A 87 5.10 -16.65 -61.95
C SER A 87 3.84 -16.70 -62.81
N LEU A 88 2.71 -16.19 -62.31
CA LEU A 88 1.46 -16.05 -63.07
C LEU A 88 1.41 -14.79 -63.95
N GLY A 89 2.48 -13.98 -63.98
CA GLY A 89 2.61 -12.81 -64.85
C GLY A 89 2.19 -11.47 -64.22
N PHE A 90 1.85 -11.43 -62.93
CA PHE A 90 1.49 -10.17 -62.26
C PHE A 90 2.72 -9.28 -62.01
N ASN A 91 2.55 -7.96 -62.19
CA ASN A 91 3.62 -7.00 -61.90
C ASN A 91 3.81 -6.79 -60.38
N VAL A 92 4.81 -6.00 -59.99
CA VAL A 92 5.17 -5.74 -58.57
C VAL A 92 3.98 -5.15 -57.82
N ILE A 93 3.31 -4.19 -58.45
CA ILE A 93 2.25 -3.39 -57.83
C ILE A 93 0.98 -4.25 -57.65
N GLN A 94 0.61 -5.02 -58.68
CA GLN A 94 -0.51 -5.95 -58.66
C GLN A 94 -0.30 -7.06 -57.64
N THR A 95 0.91 -7.61 -57.54
CA THR A 95 1.25 -8.66 -56.56
C THR A 95 1.13 -8.14 -55.12
N ASN A 96 1.62 -6.93 -54.86
CA ASN A 96 1.48 -6.29 -53.55
C ASN A 96 0.01 -6.02 -53.21
N LEU A 97 -0.79 -5.56 -54.17
CA LEU A 97 -2.21 -5.30 -53.99
C LEU A 97 -3.01 -6.59 -53.72
N LEU A 98 -2.74 -7.66 -54.47
CA LEU A 98 -3.37 -8.98 -54.28
C LEU A 98 -2.99 -9.66 -52.95
N SER A 99 -1.92 -9.22 -52.30
CA SER A 99 -1.50 -9.74 -51.00
C SER A 99 -2.24 -9.09 -49.82
N ILE A 100 -2.85 -7.92 -50.02
CA ILE A 100 -3.57 -7.17 -48.96
C ILE A 100 -4.75 -7.98 -48.37
N PRO A 101 -5.63 -8.62 -49.16
CA PRO A 101 -6.74 -9.42 -48.61
C PRO A 101 -6.27 -10.55 -47.69
N ASN A 102 -5.15 -11.21 -48.01
CA ASN A 102 -4.57 -12.25 -47.16
C ASN A 102 -4.07 -11.69 -45.81
N ILE A 103 -3.45 -10.50 -45.82
CA ILE A 103 -2.99 -9.83 -44.60
C ILE A 103 -4.19 -9.44 -43.72
N VAL A 104 -5.23 -8.87 -44.32
CA VAL A 104 -6.47 -8.49 -43.61
C VAL A 104 -7.17 -9.72 -43.03
N GLY A 105 -7.34 -10.78 -43.83
CA GLY A 105 -7.92 -12.04 -43.39
C GLY A 105 -7.12 -12.68 -42.24
N SER A 106 -5.80 -12.70 -42.35
CA SER A 106 -4.91 -13.20 -41.28
C SER A 106 -4.98 -12.38 -40.00
N SER A 107 -5.20 -11.07 -40.12
CA SER A 107 -5.34 -10.17 -38.96
C SER A 107 -6.66 -10.40 -38.24
N ILE A 108 -7.75 -10.59 -39.00
CA ILE A 108 -9.08 -10.90 -38.45
C ILE A 108 -9.08 -12.27 -37.77
N THR A 109 -8.51 -13.31 -38.40
CA THR A 109 -8.46 -14.65 -37.82
C THR A 109 -7.61 -14.70 -36.55
N MET A 110 -6.50 -13.94 -36.48
CA MET A 110 -5.71 -13.79 -35.26
C MET A 110 -6.54 -13.19 -34.11
N LEU A 111 -7.30 -12.13 -34.38
CA LEU A 111 -8.16 -11.51 -33.36
C LEU A 111 -9.27 -12.47 -32.89
N LEU A 112 -9.89 -13.20 -33.83
CA LEU A 112 -10.94 -14.17 -33.50
C LEU A 112 -10.41 -15.35 -32.69
N ILE A 113 -9.26 -15.92 -33.05
CA ILE A 113 -8.63 -17.01 -32.29
C ILE A 113 -8.22 -16.54 -30.90
N THR A 114 -7.70 -15.32 -30.79
CA THR A 114 -7.33 -14.73 -29.48
C THR A 114 -8.56 -14.58 -28.61
N ALA A 115 -9.63 -13.97 -29.12
CA ALA A 115 -10.89 -13.80 -28.41
C ALA A 115 -11.52 -15.16 -28.01
N PHE A 116 -11.46 -16.15 -28.90
CA PHE A 116 -11.94 -17.50 -28.64
C PHE A 116 -11.14 -18.20 -27.54
N SER A 117 -9.80 -18.09 -27.57
CA SER A 117 -8.91 -18.64 -26.55
C SER A 117 -9.21 -18.02 -25.18
N GLU A 118 -9.43 -16.72 -25.14
CA GLU A 118 -9.73 -16.04 -23.89
C GLU A 118 -11.09 -16.49 -23.34
N LEU A 119 -12.13 -16.43 -24.19
CA LEU A 119 -13.52 -16.68 -23.81
C LEU A 119 -13.84 -18.14 -23.48
N LEU A 120 -13.25 -19.09 -24.20
CA LEU A 120 -13.59 -20.52 -24.07
C LEU A 120 -12.53 -21.37 -23.40
N VAL A 121 -11.26 -20.96 -23.44
CA VAL A 121 -10.19 -21.73 -22.79
C VAL A 121 -9.83 -21.07 -21.48
N GLN A 122 -9.43 -19.81 -21.47
CA GLN A 122 -8.86 -19.19 -20.27
C GLN A 122 -9.89 -18.98 -19.16
N TYR A 123 -11.03 -18.33 -19.43
CA TYR A 123 -12.07 -18.12 -18.40
C TYR A 123 -12.70 -19.43 -17.91
N PRO A 124 -13.10 -20.39 -18.78
CA PRO A 124 -13.70 -21.63 -18.32
C PRO A 124 -12.68 -22.56 -17.67
N ALA A 125 -11.46 -22.68 -18.19
CA ALA A 125 -10.45 -23.54 -17.56
C ALA A 125 -10.06 -23.02 -16.18
N THR A 126 -9.94 -21.70 -15.99
CA THR A 126 -9.70 -21.14 -14.65
C THR A 126 -10.92 -21.39 -13.74
N TYR A 127 -12.14 -21.15 -14.22
CA TYR A 127 -13.37 -21.46 -13.46
C TYR A 127 -13.43 -22.92 -13.01
N PHE A 128 -13.24 -23.87 -13.93
CA PHE A 128 -13.28 -25.30 -13.64
C PHE A 128 -12.11 -25.73 -12.76
N TYR A 129 -10.90 -25.21 -12.98
CA TYR A 129 -9.74 -25.47 -12.15
C TYR A 129 -9.99 -25.04 -10.70
N TYR A 130 -10.45 -23.80 -10.49
CA TYR A 130 -10.73 -23.29 -9.15
C TYR A 130 -11.86 -24.06 -8.49
N ARG A 131 -12.93 -24.40 -9.23
CA ARG A 131 -14.04 -25.21 -8.70
C ARG A 131 -13.57 -26.61 -8.30
N TRP A 132 -12.77 -27.27 -9.13
CA TRP A 132 -12.21 -28.59 -8.83
C TRP A 132 -11.24 -28.55 -7.64
N ARG A 133 -10.33 -27.56 -7.61
CA ARG A 133 -9.35 -27.39 -6.53
C ARG A 133 -10.05 -27.07 -5.21
N ASN A 134 -11.06 -26.19 -5.22
CA ASN A 134 -11.83 -25.84 -4.04
C ASN A 134 -12.66 -27.03 -3.53
N ASN A 135 -13.33 -27.78 -4.42
CA ASN A 135 -14.07 -28.97 -4.02
C ASN A 135 -13.14 -30.07 -3.46
N SER A 136 -11.93 -30.20 -4.03
CA SER A 136 -10.92 -31.13 -3.52
C SER A 136 -10.39 -30.72 -2.14
N LYS A 137 -10.24 -29.42 -1.88
CA LYS A 137 -9.87 -28.87 -0.56
C LYS A 137 -11.01 -28.99 0.45
N ALA A 138 -12.25 -28.68 0.05
CA ALA A 138 -13.45 -28.80 0.88
C ALA A 138 -13.66 -30.23 1.36
N LYS A 139 -13.55 -31.22 0.46
CA LYS A 139 -13.62 -32.64 0.84
C LYS A 139 -12.59 -33.06 1.89
N LYS A 140 -11.42 -32.42 1.93
CA LYS A 140 -10.42 -32.69 2.98
C LYS A 140 -10.76 -31.93 4.27
N TRP A 141 -11.25 -30.71 4.15
CA TRP A 141 -11.60 -29.83 5.26
C TRP A 141 -12.84 -30.30 6.02
N ASP A 142 -13.89 -30.70 5.32
CA ASP A 142 -15.18 -31.15 5.88
C ASP A 142 -15.08 -32.48 6.62
N VAL A 143 -14.01 -33.25 6.37
CA VAL A 143 -13.72 -34.51 7.06
C VAL A 143 -12.92 -34.27 8.36
N MET A 144 -12.30 -33.10 8.53
CA MET A 144 -11.54 -32.76 9.74
C MET A 144 -12.49 -32.28 10.84
N THR A 145 -12.27 -32.75 12.07
CA THR A 145 -12.95 -32.22 13.26
C THR A 145 -12.52 -30.79 13.57
N PRO A 146 -13.28 -29.98 14.35
CA PRO A 146 -12.90 -28.60 14.67
C PRO A 146 -11.51 -28.46 15.29
N GLU A 147 -11.08 -29.41 16.11
CA GLU A 147 -9.73 -29.44 16.71
C GLU A 147 -8.64 -29.80 15.68
N GLU A 148 -8.94 -30.71 14.75
CA GLU A 148 -8.04 -31.06 13.64
C GLU A 148 -7.96 -29.98 12.57
N GLN A 149 -9.05 -29.26 12.31
CA GLN A 149 -9.07 -28.07 11.46
C GLN A 149 -8.17 -26.99 12.06
N GLU A 150 -8.19 -26.84 13.39
CA GLU A 150 -7.32 -25.90 14.08
C GLU A 150 -5.85 -26.31 14.02
N ASN A 151 -5.57 -27.60 14.27
CA ASN A 151 -4.23 -28.14 14.11
C ASN A 151 -3.73 -28.07 12.65
N TYR A 152 -4.59 -28.32 11.66
CA TYR A 152 -4.27 -28.18 10.23
C TYR A 152 -4.03 -26.71 9.86
N ARG A 153 -4.79 -25.76 10.43
CA ARG A 153 -4.50 -24.33 10.31
C ARG A 153 -3.12 -24.00 10.88
N GLN A 154 -2.69 -24.61 11.97
CA GLN A 154 -1.40 -24.34 12.60
C GLN A 154 -0.20 -25.03 11.93
N THR A 155 -0.39 -26.23 11.34
CA THR A 155 0.71 -27.13 10.93
C THR A 155 0.85 -27.39 9.42
N THR A 156 -0.08 -26.93 8.58
CA THR A 156 -0.05 -27.24 7.14
C THR A 156 1.16 -26.63 6.41
N THR A 157 1.79 -27.41 5.53
CA THR A 157 2.87 -26.98 4.62
C THR A 157 2.36 -26.39 3.30
N ASP A 158 1.05 -26.48 3.02
CA ASP A 158 0.41 -25.92 1.81
C ASP A 158 0.13 -24.42 2.04
N GLU A 159 1.21 -23.65 2.19
CA GLU A 159 1.17 -22.25 2.61
C GLU A 159 1.03 -21.30 1.41
N GLY A 160 0.09 -20.36 1.48
CA GLY A 160 0.19 -19.15 0.66
C GLY A 160 1.49 -18.43 1.00
N ASN A 161 2.20 -17.92 -0.01
CA ASN A 161 3.54 -17.35 0.14
C ASN A 161 3.64 -16.38 1.37
N LYS A 162 2.59 -15.59 1.66
CA LYS A 162 2.52 -14.60 2.78
C LYS A 162 2.62 -15.23 4.16
N ARG A 163 1.95 -16.36 4.38
CA ARG A 163 1.95 -17.07 5.67
C ARG A 163 3.30 -17.72 5.94
N ARG A 164 3.90 -18.34 4.91
CA ARG A 164 5.26 -18.89 4.96
C ARG A 164 6.30 -17.85 5.38
N TYR A 165 6.16 -16.64 4.85
CA TYR A 165 7.03 -15.52 5.17
C TYR A 165 6.89 -15.08 6.63
N VAL A 166 5.66 -14.95 7.15
CA VAL A 166 5.39 -14.65 8.56
C VAL A 166 5.97 -15.73 9.47
N ASN A 167 5.76 -17.01 9.16
CA ASN A 167 6.30 -18.13 9.94
C ASN A 167 7.84 -18.13 9.99
N ARG A 168 8.51 -17.74 8.89
CA ARG A 168 9.96 -17.56 8.88
C ARG A 168 10.41 -16.42 9.79
N ILE A 169 9.71 -15.29 9.79
CA ILE A 169 10.00 -14.15 10.68
C ILE A 169 9.79 -14.56 12.14
N GLN A 170 8.68 -15.21 12.46
CA GLN A 170 8.39 -15.72 13.80
C GLN A 170 9.50 -16.65 14.30
N ARG A 171 9.96 -17.60 13.46
CA ARG A 171 11.08 -18.48 13.80
C ARG A 171 12.39 -17.72 14.03
N TYR A 172 12.66 -16.68 13.24
CA TYR A 172 13.86 -15.86 13.43
C TYR A 172 13.86 -15.16 14.79
N PHE A 173 12.76 -14.51 15.17
CA PHE A 173 12.69 -13.84 16.47
C PHE A 173 12.68 -14.84 17.63
N ASN A 174 11.91 -15.92 17.54
CA ASN A 174 11.82 -16.87 18.64
C ASN A 174 13.11 -17.68 18.87
N ASN A 175 13.92 -17.93 17.83
CA ASN A 175 15.11 -18.79 17.93
C ASN A 175 16.44 -18.03 17.88
N ALA A 176 16.56 -17.00 17.04
CA ALA A 176 17.82 -16.30 16.78
C ALA A 176 17.98 -15.02 17.60
N GLN A 177 16.88 -14.33 17.96
CA GLN A 177 16.90 -13.05 18.68
C GLN A 177 16.27 -13.17 20.06
N ARG A 178 17.08 -13.49 21.08
CA ARG A 178 16.59 -13.74 22.45
C ARG A 178 16.02 -12.51 23.17
N GLU A 179 16.28 -11.31 22.65
CA GLU A 179 15.85 -10.04 23.22
C GLU A 179 14.43 -9.65 22.80
N PHE A 180 13.86 -10.29 21.79
CA PHE A 180 12.57 -9.92 21.22
C PHE A 180 11.63 -11.13 21.12
N VAL A 181 10.34 -10.88 21.26
CA VAL A 181 9.28 -11.87 21.14
C VAL A 181 8.37 -11.47 19.98
N PHE A 182 8.14 -12.41 19.07
CA PHE A 182 7.10 -12.27 18.07
C PHE A 182 5.74 -12.42 18.73
N ILE A 183 4.88 -11.41 18.62
CA ILE A 183 3.51 -11.48 19.14
C ILE A 183 2.59 -12.03 18.05
N HIS A 184 2.31 -11.23 17.02
CA HIS A 184 1.41 -11.63 15.92
C HIS A 184 1.67 -10.80 14.65
N PRO A 185 1.24 -11.27 13.46
CA PRO A 185 1.15 -10.40 12.28
C PRO A 185 0.08 -9.32 12.53
N ALA A 186 0.45 -8.05 12.44
CA ALA A 186 -0.47 -6.93 12.68
C ALA A 186 -1.29 -6.59 11.44
N HIS A 187 -0.68 -6.64 10.26
CA HIS A 187 -1.37 -6.37 8.99
C HIS A 187 -0.65 -7.03 7.81
N LEU A 188 -1.42 -7.57 6.86
CA LEU A 188 -0.91 -8.16 5.62
C LEU A 188 -1.27 -7.24 4.44
N GLY A 189 -0.38 -6.30 4.13
CA GLY A 189 -0.53 -5.44 2.97
C GLY A 189 -0.37 -6.19 1.64
N GLN A 190 -0.57 -5.49 0.53
CA GLN A 190 -0.41 -6.06 -0.81
C GLN A 190 1.01 -6.59 -1.03
N ASP A 191 2.02 -5.76 -0.74
CA ASP A 191 3.45 -6.02 -0.98
C ASP A 191 4.31 -6.01 0.30
N SER A 192 3.71 -5.68 1.45
CA SER A 192 4.39 -5.64 2.75
C SER A 192 3.61 -6.35 3.86
N VAL A 193 4.32 -6.73 4.92
CA VAL A 193 3.79 -7.33 6.14
C VAL A 193 4.20 -6.47 7.32
N PHE A 194 3.24 -6.16 8.18
CA PHE A 194 3.47 -5.59 9.50
C PHE A 194 3.45 -6.69 10.54
N VAL A 195 4.49 -6.74 11.36
CA VAL A 195 4.63 -7.69 12.47
C VAL A 195 4.71 -6.91 13.77
N LEU A 196 3.93 -7.32 14.76
CA LEU A 196 4.05 -6.81 16.12
C LEU A 196 5.09 -7.60 16.90
N LEU A 197 6.07 -6.89 17.45
CA LEU A 197 7.12 -7.45 18.30
C LEU A 197 7.09 -6.77 19.66
N ALA A 198 7.58 -7.49 20.66
CA ALA A 198 7.83 -6.97 21.99
C ALA A 198 9.27 -7.21 22.42
N GLU A 199 9.83 -6.27 23.18
CA GLU A 199 11.08 -6.45 23.90
C GLU A 199 10.85 -7.43 25.06
N ARG A 200 11.65 -8.50 25.13
CA ARG A 200 11.56 -9.48 26.22
C ARG A 200 12.04 -8.84 27.51
N VAL A 201 11.12 -8.62 28.46
CA VAL A 201 11.46 -8.07 29.77
C VAL A 201 11.79 -9.21 30.75
N PRO A 202 12.99 -9.22 31.38
CA PRO A 202 13.36 -10.26 32.36
C PRO A 202 12.46 -10.30 33.59
N ASN A 203 11.90 -9.15 33.99
CA ASN A 203 10.96 -9.03 35.09
C ASN A 203 9.88 -7.96 34.76
N PRO A 204 8.64 -8.35 34.47
CA PRO A 204 7.54 -7.44 34.13
C PRO A 204 7.20 -6.41 35.21
N ARG A 205 7.63 -6.63 36.47
CA ARG A 205 7.39 -5.70 37.58
C ARG A 205 8.37 -4.51 37.60
N MET A 206 9.49 -4.59 36.87
CA MET A 206 10.52 -3.54 36.86
C MET A 206 10.47 -2.62 35.65
N ARG A 207 9.94 -3.11 34.51
CA ARG A 207 9.83 -2.34 33.27
C ARG A 207 8.63 -2.85 32.47
N GLU A 208 7.86 -1.94 31.91
CA GLU A 208 6.78 -2.30 31.00
C GLU A 208 7.33 -2.88 29.70
N GLU A 209 6.58 -3.83 29.13
CA GLU A 209 6.89 -4.43 27.83
C GLU A 209 6.80 -3.37 26.73
N ARG A 210 7.92 -3.07 26.07
CA ARG A 210 7.90 -2.16 24.91
C ARG A 210 7.51 -2.92 23.66
N ARG A 211 6.43 -2.46 23.02
CA ARG A 211 5.91 -3.01 21.77
C ARG A 211 6.24 -2.10 20.60
N PHE A 212 6.53 -2.71 19.46
CA PHE A 212 6.84 -1.99 18.23
C PHE A 212 6.40 -2.78 17.01
N LEU A 213 6.08 -2.05 15.94
CA LEU A 213 5.67 -2.61 14.67
C LEU A 213 6.84 -2.63 13.71
N VAL A 214 7.00 -3.74 13.00
CA VAL A 214 8.01 -3.91 11.96
C VAL A 214 7.32 -4.15 10.63
N LYS A 215 7.44 -3.19 9.71
CA LYS A 215 6.99 -3.30 8.32
C LYS A 215 8.12 -3.86 7.46
N ARG A 216 7.83 -4.89 6.67
CA ARG A 216 8.80 -5.54 5.76
C ARG A 216 8.19 -5.87 4.41
N THR A 217 9.00 -5.85 3.36
CA THR A 217 8.60 -6.31 2.03
C THR A 217 8.50 -7.84 1.97
N PHE A 218 7.65 -8.31 1.08
CA PHE A 218 7.29 -9.72 0.99
C PHE A 218 8.10 -10.56 -0.02
N ARG A 219 8.44 -9.99 -1.19
CA ARG A 219 8.96 -10.75 -2.34
C ARG A 219 10.41 -11.20 -2.17
N GLU A 220 10.74 -12.47 -2.31
CA GLU A 220 12.10 -13.00 -2.04
C GLU A 220 13.23 -12.47 -2.96
N GLN A 221 12.92 -11.72 -4.02
CA GLN A 221 13.91 -11.08 -4.88
C GLN A 221 14.50 -9.83 -4.20
N ALA A 222 15.76 -9.91 -3.80
CA ALA A 222 16.51 -8.76 -3.28
C ALA A 222 16.61 -7.67 -4.35
N GLY A 223 16.42 -6.41 -3.95
CA GLY A 223 16.52 -5.27 -4.87
C GLY A 223 15.28 -5.08 -5.75
N SER A 224 14.14 -5.65 -5.38
CA SER A 224 12.85 -5.32 -5.99
C SER A 224 12.49 -3.85 -5.77
N ASP A 225 11.69 -3.27 -6.67
CA ASP A 225 11.15 -1.91 -6.51
C ASP A 225 10.53 -1.68 -5.12
N ASP A 226 9.93 -2.73 -4.53
CA ASP A 226 9.37 -2.74 -3.18
C ASP A 226 10.41 -2.39 -2.09
N ASP A 227 11.65 -2.90 -2.21
CA ASP A 227 12.71 -2.64 -1.21
C ASP A 227 13.17 -1.19 -1.27
N GLU A 228 13.22 -0.62 -2.48
CA GLU A 228 13.54 0.79 -2.69
C GLU A 228 12.42 1.70 -2.18
N GLN A 229 11.16 1.32 -2.41
CA GLN A 229 10.00 2.02 -1.88
C GLN A 229 10.02 2.02 -0.34
N LEU A 230 10.33 0.88 0.29
CA LEU A 230 10.43 0.81 1.75
C LEU A 230 11.60 1.62 2.29
N ARG A 231 12.74 1.71 1.57
CA ARG A 231 13.85 2.60 1.97
C ARG A 231 13.45 4.07 1.92
N LYS A 232 12.75 4.50 0.87
CA LYS A 232 12.23 5.87 0.77
C LYS A 232 11.25 6.17 1.90
N GLU A 233 10.38 5.21 2.22
CA GLU A 233 9.45 5.34 3.34
C GLU A 233 10.19 5.50 4.68
N VAL A 234 11.24 4.71 4.91
CA VAL A 234 12.11 4.86 6.09
C VAL A 234 12.73 6.26 6.14
N GLU A 235 13.29 6.74 5.03
CA GLU A 235 13.90 8.07 4.95
C GLU A 235 12.90 9.20 5.25
N ILE A 236 11.71 9.13 4.66
CA ILE A 236 10.63 10.12 4.88
C ILE A 236 10.14 10.06 6.33
N THR A 237 9.91 8.88 6.88
CA THR A 237 9.46 8.74 8.28
C THR A 237 10.51 9.30 9.24
N ASN A 238 11.79 9.07 8.94
CA ASN A 238 12.91 9.54 9.74
C ASN A 238 13.08 11.07 9.69
N SER A 239 12.80 11.71 8.56
CA SER A 239 12.90 13.17 8.43
C SER A 239 11.83 13.91 9.22
N MET A 240 10.72 13.23 9.56
CA MET A 240 9.61 13.75 10.36
C MET A 240 9.67 13.32 11.84
N HIS A 241 10.85 12.92 12.31
CA HIS A 241 11.04 12.54 13.71
C HIS A 241 10.70 13.69 14.67
N GLY A 242 10.02 13.36 15.77
CA GLY A 242 9.56 14.31 16.79
C GLY A 242 8.18 14.91 16.55
N GLN A 243 7.56 14.69 15.38
CA GLN A 243 6.21 15.19 15.09
C GLN A 243 5.13 14.37 15.83
N PRO A 244 4.30 14.98 16.70
CA PRO A 244 3.36 14.24 17.56
C PRO A 244 2.26 13.49 16.79
N HIS A 245 1.88 14.00 15.61
CA HIS A 245 0.84 13.44 14.74
C HIS A 245 1.36 12.46 13.69
N ILE A 246 2.63 12.07 13.76
CA ILE A 246 3.27 11.12 12.84
C ILE A 246 3.82 9.97 13.67
N ALA A 247 3.63 8.73 13.19
CA ALA A 247 4.21 7.58 13.88
C ALA A 247 5.74 7.64 13.85
N GLN A 248 6.32 7.49 15.04
CA GLN A 248 7.75 7.64 15.24
C GLN A 248 8.49 6.37 14.85
N ALA A 249 9.51 6.54 13.99
CA ALA A 249 10.49 5.51 13.75
C ALA A 249 11.30 5.23 15.02
N ILE A 250 11.44 3.97 15.38
CA ILE A 250 12.26 3.53 16.50
C ILE A 250 13.63 3.14 15.96
N TYR A 251 14.65 3.82 16.44
CA TYR A 251 16.03 3.45 16.18
C TYR A 251 16.55 2.57 17.30
N PHE A 252 17.11 1.42 16.94
CA PHE A 252 17.98 0.68 17.86
C PHE A 252 19.32 1.40 17.90
N ASP A 253 19.80 1.77 19.08
CA ASP A 253 21.12 2.39 19.22
C ASP A 253 22.19 1.38 18.83
N LEU A 254 22.72 1.54 17.61
CA LEU A 254 23.75 0.68 17.00
C LEU A 254 25.05 0.62 17.83
N ARG A 255 25.23 1.49 18.83
CA ARG A 255 26.38 1.47 19.75
C ARG A 255 26.19 0.53 20.94
N LEU A 256 24.95 0.21 21.31
CA LEU A 256 24.60 -0.55 22.52
C LEU A 256 23.93 -1.89 22.19
N THR A 257 23.15 -1.96 21.11
CA THR A 257 22.47 -3.17 20.63
C THR A 257 22.61 -3.23 19.10
N PRO A 258 23.16 -4.32 18.53
CA PRO A 258 23.10 -4.52 17.09
C PRO A 258 21.64 -4.48 16.64
N ASP A 259 21.37 -3.93 15.45
CA ASP A 259 20.03 -3.96 14.87
C ASP A 259 19.48 -5.41 14.96
N PRO A 260 18.40 -5.67 15.71
CA PRO A 260 17.87 -7.02 15.86
C PRO A 260 17.39 -7.60 14.54
N LEU A 261 17.20 -6.74 13.54
CA LEU A 261 16.84 -7.07 12.18
C LEU A 261 18.07 -7.24 11.28
N TYR A 262 19.30 -7.09 11.78
CA TYR A 262 20.53 -7.22 10.98
C TYR A 262 20.66 -8.59 10.31
N GLY A 263 20.24 -9.66 11.00
CA GLY A 263 20.22 -11.02 10.44
C GLY A 263 19.16 -11.21 9.33
N LEU A 264 18.26 -10.24 9.18
CA LEU A 264 17.26 -10.20 8.13
C LEU A 264 17.73 -9.24 7.04
N SER A 265 18.31 -9.78 5.96
CA SER A 265 19.02 -9.10 4.86
C SER A 265 18.29 -7.99 4.06
N ARG A 266 17.11 -7.52 4.47
CA ARG A 266 16.23 -6.61 3.72
C ARG A 266 15.79 -5.42 4.56
N PRO A 267 15.51 -4.26 3.92
CA PRO A 267 15.04 -3.08 4.64
C PRO A 267 13.80 -3.41 5.48
N SER A 268 13.75 -2.82 6.65
CA SER A 268 12.65 -2.98 7.60
C SER A 268 12.40 -1.61 8.22
N LEU A 269 11.14 -1.21 8.27
CA LEU A 269 10.73 0.00 8.96
C LEU A 269 10.20 -0.39 10.33
N VAL A 270 10.82 0.15 11.38
CA VAL A 270 10.43 -0.09 12.77
C VAL A 270 9.78 1.16 13.30
N ILE A 271 8.52 1.07 13.69
CA ILE A 271 7.73 2.19 14.20
C ILE A 271 7.12 1.85 15.55
N GLU A 272 6.77 2.89 16.31
CA GLU A 272 6.02 2.75 17.54
C GLU A 272 4.70 1.98 17.34
N TYR A 273 4.32 1.20 18.34
CA TYR A 273 3.01 0.55 18.36
C TYR A 273 1.98 1.50 18.98
N VAL A 274 0.85 1.71 18.27
CA VAL A 274 -0.28 2.51 18.74
C VAL A 274 -1.36 1.57 19.26
N GLU A 275 -1.59 1.55 20.57
CA GLU A 275 -2.47 0.60 21.25
C GLU A 275 -3.94 0.71 20.83
N ASN A 276 -4.39 1.92 20.51
CA ASN A 276 -5.78 2.25 20.20
C ASN A 276 -6.25 1.77 18.80
N GLY A 277 -5.35 1.18 18.00
CA GLY A 277 -5.68 0.66 16.68
C GLY A 277 -5.85 1.74 15.60
N THR A 278 -6.54 1.39 14.51
CA THR A 278 -6.71 2.24 13.33
C THR A 278 -8.05 3.01 13.36
N LEU A 279 -8.12 4.12 12.62
CA LEU A 279 -9.36 4.86 12.41
C LEU A 279 -10.47 4.01 11.79
N ASP A 280 -10.11 3.07 10.90
CA ASP A 280 -11.07 2.15 10.29
C ASP A 280 -11.74 1.25 11.33
N ARG A 281 -10.97 0.73 12.30
CA ARG A 281 -11.53 -0.04 13.43
C ARG A 281 -12.50 0.81 14.25
N MET A 282 -12.10 2.05 14.58
CA MET A 282 -12.96 2.97 15.33
C MET A 282 -14.28 3.23 14.58
N ARG A 283 -14.21 3.46 13.27
CA ARG A 283 -15.38 3.63 12.39
C ARG A 283 -16.28 2.40 12.39
N ASN A 284 -15.70 1.21 12.22
CA ASN A 284 -16.46 -0.04 12.24
C ASN A 284 -17.17 -0.26 13.58
N GLN A 285 -16.53 0.09 14.69
CA GLN A 285 -17.16 0.06 16.01
C GLN A 285 -18.27 1.11 16.16
N MET A 286 -18.11 2.31 15.62
CA MET A 286 -19.18 3.32 15.60
C MET A 286 -20.41 2.83 14.81
N ILE A 287 -20.19 2.20 13.65
CA ILE A 287 -21.25 1.64 12.82
C ILE A 287 -21.98 0.51 13.56
N ALA A 288 -21.23 -0.43 14.14
CA ALA A 288 -21.75 -1.57 14.88
C ALA A 288 -22.58 -1.15 16.11
N ASN A 289 -22.13 -0.12 16.83
CA ASN A 289 -22.86 0.41 18.00
C ASN A 289 -23.90 1.48 17.65
N HIS A 290 -24.07 1.80 16.36
CA HIS A 290 -24.96 2.85 15.87
C HIS A 290 -24.73 4.23 16.50
N VAL A 291 -23.48 4.56 16.83
CA VAL A 291 -23.10 5.83 17.46
C VAL A 291 -22.55 6.79 16.42
N ALA A 292 -23.07 8.01 16.38
CA ALA A 292 -22.54 9.07 15.53
C ALA A 292 -21.32 9.74 16.20
N MET A 293 -20.38 10.22 15.39
CA MET A 293 -19.23 10.98 15.91
C MET A 293 -19.70 12.30 16.53
N PRO A 294 -19.28 12.63 17.77
CA PRO A 294 -19.46 13.97 18.31
C PRO A 294 -18.73 15.01 17.46
N ASN A 295 -19.33 16.19 17.28
CA ASN A 295 -18.79 17.24 16.43
C ASN A 295 -17.43 17.73 16.90
N ARG A 296 -17.21 17.80 18.21
CA ARG A 296 -15.93 18.20 18.79
C ARG A 296 -14.82 17.17 18.55
N VAL A 297 -15.16 15.87 18.54
CA VAL A 297 -14.21 14.80 18.17
C VAL A 297 -13.85 14.90 16.70
N ALA A 298 -14.85 15.10 15.84
CA ALA A 298 -14.65 15.27 14.41
C ALA A 298 -13.79 16.51 14.09
N LEU A 299 -14.01 17.62 14.79
CA LEU A 299 -13.18 18.82 14.68
C LEU A 299 -11.73 18.54 15.11
N GLY A 300 -11.52 17.91 16.26
CA GLY A 300 -10.18 17.58 16.76
C GLY A 300 -9.42 16.60 15.85
N PHE A 301 -10.10 15.65 15.22
CA PHE A 301 -9.50 14.77 14.20
C PHE A 301 -9.12 15.53 12.95
N PHE A 302 -9.96 16.46 12.50
CA PHE A 302 -9.63 17.32 11.37
C PHE A 302 -8.39 18.16 11.68
N PHE A 303 -8.31 18.72 12.89
CA PHE A 303 -7.12 19.40 13.38
C PHE A 303 -5.88 18.51 13.37
N CYS A 304 -5.94 17.28 13.90
CA CYS A 304 -4.80 16.36 13.88
C CYS A 304 -4.26 16.09 12.46
N LEU A 305 -5.16 16.01 11.48
CA LEU A 305 -4.80 15.70 10.10
C LEU A 305 -4.18 16.89 9.36
N VAL A 306 -4.54 18.12 9.75
CA VAL A 306 -4.07 19.35 9.10
C VAL A 306 -2.87 19.97 9.83
N ILE A 307 -2.77 19.80 11.15
CA ILE A 307 -1.76 20.44 12.00
C ILE A 307 -0.84 19.40 12.63
N GLY A 308 0.46 19.49 12.29
CA GLY A 308 1.52 18.76 13.00
C GLY A 308 2.01 19.44 14.28
N GLY A 309 1.57 20.68 14.57
CA GLY A 309 2.26 21.60 15.48
C GLY A 309 1.59 21.93 16.83
N PHE A 310 0.42 21.37 17.17
CA PHE A 310 -0.10 21.56 18.53
C PHE A 310 0.61 20.62 19.49
N HIS A 311 1.18 21.18 20.56
CA HIS A 311 1.70 20.36 21.66
C HIS A 311 0.53 19.53 22.21
N PRO A 312 0.70 18.23 22.47
CA PRO A 312 -0.38 17.34 22.92
C PRO A 312 -1.01 17.73 24.27
N LEU A 313 -0.42 18.72 24.96
CA LEU A 313 -0.84 19.23 26.26
C LEU A 313 -1.54 20.60 26.17
N GLU A 314 -1.64 21.21 24.98
CA GLU A 314 -2.30 22.49 24.76
C GLU A 314 -3.49 22.31 23.80
N GLY A 315 -4.69 22.73 24.22
CA GLY A 315 -5.88 22.77 23.34
C GLY A 315 -6.74 21.49 23.33
N GLU A 316 -7.28 21.15 22.15
CA GLU A 316 -8.35 20.16 21.98
C GLU A 316 -7.93 18.70 22.26
N HIS A 317 -6.62 18.39 22.28
CA HIS A 317 -6.09 17.04 22.57
C HIS A 317 -6.33 16.55 24.00
N VAL A 318 -6.70 17.45 24.92
CA VAL A 318 -7.16 17.07 26.26
C VAL A 318 -8.44 16.20 26.19
N HIS A 319 -9.19 16.28 25.09
CA HIS A 319 -10.48 15.60 24.94
C HIS A 319 -10.59 14.70 23.70
N VAL A 320 -9.62 14.74 22.79
CA VAL A 320 -9.62 13.98 21.53
C VAL A 320 -8.27 13.24 21.41
N PRO A 321 -8.26 11.93 21.12
CA PRO A 321 -7.02 11.19 21.00
C PRO A 321 -6.20 11.71 19.82
N ILE A 322 -4.88 11.68 19.99
CA ILE A 322 -3.94 12.11 18.96
C ILE A 322 -3.96 11.09 17.83
N LEU A 323 -4.26 11.55 16.61
CA LEU A 323 -4.10 10.73 15.42
C LEU A 323 -2.65 10.74 14.96
N LYS A 324 -2.13 9.56 14.64
CA LYS A 324 -0.80 9.36 14.08
C LYS A 324 -0.89 8.87 12.64
N LEU A 325 -0.34 9.64 11.72
CA LEU A 325 -0.21 9.27 10.31
C LEU A 325 0.88 8.21 10.16
N ILE A 326 0.57 7.20 9.33
CA ILE A 326 1.42 6.06 9.00
C ILE A 326 1.42 5.82 7.49
N ASP A 327 2.32 4.95 7.03
CA ASP A 327 2.39 4.44 5.65
C ASP A 327 2.74 5.50 4.60
N PHE A 328 3.99 5.99 4.65
CA PHE A 328 4.52 6.97 3.70
C PHE A 328 5.10 6.33 2.43
N GLY A 329 4.74 5.06 2.13
CA GLY A 329 5.30 4.32 1.00
C GLY A 329 5.00 4.95 -0.36
N ARG A 330 3.91 5.73 -0.48
CA ARG A 330 3.55 6.46 -1.71
C ARG A 330 3.91 7.95 -1.65
N SER A 331 4.56 8.40 -0.58
CA SER A 331 4.96 9.79 -0.43
C SER A 331 6.08 10.14 -1.41
N TYR A 332 6.06 11.37 -1.90
CA TYR A 332 7.00 11.88 -2.87
C TYR A 332 7.52 13.24 -2.41
N ILE A 333 8.84 13.41 -2.41
CA ILE A 333 9.47 14.70 -2.20
C ILE A 333 9.54 15.40 -3.54
N HIS A 334 8.90 16.56 -3.65
CA HIS A 334 8.93 17.35 -4.88
C HIS A 334 10.39 17.79 -5.20
N PRO A 335 10.85 17.67 -6.46
CA PRO A 335 12.26 17.89 -6.79
C PRO A 335 12.64 19.38 -6.76
N ASP A 336 11.66 20.25 -6.96
CA ASP A 336 11.80 21.68 -6.75
C ASP A 336 11.45 22.02 -5.29
N PRO A 337 12.43 22.40 -4.46
CA PRO A 337 12.21 22.76 -3.07
C PRO A 337 11.41 24.07 -2.91
N ASP A 338 11.35 24.92 -3.93
CA ASP A 338 10.61 26.19 -3.89
C ASP A 338 9.12 25.99 -4.15
N ASN A 339 8.72 24.84 -4.71
CA ASN A 339 7.32 24.49 -4.93
C ASN A 339 6.69 23.84 -3.69
N ILE A 340 6.51 24.65 -2.65
CA ILE A 340 5.98 24.25 -1.34
C ILE A 340 4.52 23.73 -1.44
N ASN A 341 3.78 24.12 -2.48
CA ASN A 341 2.38 23.77 -2.67
C ASN A 341 2.16 22.53 -3.55
N ALA A 342 3.23 21.89 -4.03
CA ALA A 342 3.13 20.68 -4.83
C ALA A 342 2.46 19.55 -4.02
N GLY A 343 1.20 19.25 -4.34
CA GLY A 343 0.44 18.19 -3.68
C GLY A 343 -0.40 18.63 -2.47
N VAL A 344 -0.29 19.88 -1.99
CA VAL A 344 -1.09 20.37 -0.84
C VAL A 344 -2.60 20.25 -1.11
N LYS A 345 -3.04 20.64 -2.31
CA LYS A 345 -4.45 20.52 -2.72
C LYS A 345 -4.94 19.07 -2.81
N GLN A 346 -4.03 18.13 -3.08
CA GLN A 346 -4.34 16.71 -3.10
C GLN A 346 -4.43 16.16 -1.67
N ASN A 347 -3.48 16.52 -0.81
CA ASN A 347 -3.52 16.16 0.61
C ASN A 347 -4.79 16.71 1.30
N ILE A 348 -5.19 17.95 1.00
CA ILE A 348 -6.45 18.54 1.49
C ILE A 348 -7.67 17.71 1.03
N TYR A 349 -7.66 17.24 -0.21
CA TYR A 349 -8.71 16.37 -0.73
C TYR A 349 -8.75 15.02 0.01
N ASP A 350 -7.60 14.39 0.22
CA ASP A 350 -7.46 13.12 0.93
C ASP A 350 -7.86 13.23 2.42
N ILE A 351 -7.52 14.35 3.08
CA ILE A 351 -7.99 14.67 4.44
C ILE A 351 -9.51 14.81 4.45
N GLY A 352 -10.07 15.56 3.49
CA GLY A 352 -11.52 15.69 3.33
C GLY A 352 -12.21 14.34 3.12
N ARG A 353 -11.58 13.41 2.38
CA ARG A 353 -12.06 12.03 2.20
C ARG A 353 -12.12 11.27 3.51
N ILE A 354 -11.04 11.30 4.30
CA ILE A 354 -11.00 10.67 5.64
C ILE A 354 -12.11 11.24 6.52
N MET A 355 -12.23 12.56 6.59
CA MET A 355 -13.24 13.21 7.43
C MET A 355 -14.68 12.85 7.01
N ARG A 356 -14.98 12.82 5.70
CA ARG A 356 -16.31 12.38 5.22
C ARG A 356 -16.61 10.95 5.64
N MET A 357 -15.67 10.02 5.46
CA MET A 357 -15.87 8.62 5.82
C MET A 357 -16.06 8.42 7.33
N MET A 358 -15.49 9.29 8.16
CA MET A 358 -15.70 9.28 9.62
C MET A 358 -17.04 9.92 10.03
N MET A 359 -17.54 10.88 9.26
CA MET A 359 -18.75 11.65 9.55
C MET A 359 -20.04 11.04 8.97
N ASP A 360 -19.94 10.41 7.80
CA ASP A 360 -21.04 9.74 7.11
C ASP A 360 -20.92 8.21 7.29
N ARG A 361 -22.02 7.49 7.05
CA ARG A 361 -22.01 6.02 7.02
C ARG A 361 -21.49 5.45 5.70
N ASP A 362 -21.26 6.32 4.73
CA ASP A 362 -20.78 5.98 3.40
C ASP A 362 -19.29 5.62 3.46
N ASP A 363 -18.96 4.40 3.01
CA ASP A 363 -17.60 3.86 2.92
C ASP A 363 -16.99 3.95 1.53
N GLU A 364 -17.77 4.37 0.51
CA GLU A 364 -17.26 4.49 -0.85
C GLU A 364 -16.15 5.56 -0.87
N PRO A 365 -14.88 5.24 -1.19
CA PRO A 365 -13.79 6.21 -1.03
C PRO A 365 -14.02 7.50 -1.83
N ASP A 366 -14.45 7.36 -3.08
CA ASP A 366 -14.65 8.46 -4.03
C ASP A 366 -16.07 8.37 -4.63
N PRO A 367 -17.11 8.81 -3.90
CA PRO A 367 -18.50 8.72 -4.35
C PRO A 367 -18.80 9.71 -5.49
N TRP A 368 -19.93 9.51 -6.16
CA TRP A 368 -20.35 10.41 -7.24
C TRP A 368 -20.51 11.85 -6.73
N ALA A 369 -19.79 12.78 -7.35
CA ALA A 369 -19.84 14.18 -6.97
C ALA A 369 -21.22 14.80 -7.29
N ALA A 370 -21.73 15.62 -6.38
CA ALA A 370 -22.98 16.36 -6.57
C ALA A 370 -22.76 17.87 -6.37
N PRO A 371 -23.63 18.71 -6.97
CA PRO A 371 -23.51 20.16 -6.85
C PRO A 371 -23.83 20.60 -5.42
N VAL A 372 -22.91 21.36 -4.83
CA VAL A 372 -23.07 22.01 -3.52
C VAL A 372 -22.98 23.51 -3.71
N THR A 373 -23.83 24.25 -3.01
CA THR A 373 -23.82 25.72 -3.00
C THR A 373 -23.54 26.18 -1.59
N MET A 374 -22.50 26.99 -1.42
CA MET A 374 -22.10 27.53 -0.12
C MET A 374 -21.50 28.93 -0.27
N ASN A 375 -21.42 29.65 0.85
CA ASN A 375 -20.83 30.98 0.90
C ASN A 375 -19.30 30.86 1.04
N ILE A 376 -18.57 31.25 0.00
CA ILE A 376 -17.11 31.32 0.01
C ILE A 376 -16.72 32.79 -0.09
N ASN A 377 -16.07 33.31 0.96
CA ASN A 377 -15.58 34.69 1.05
C ASN A 377 -16.65 35.76 0.76
N GLY A 378 -17.89 35.53 1.21
CA GLY A 378 -19.01 36.45 1.02
C GLY A 378 -19.81 36.24 -0.27
N ASN A 379 -19.37 35.33 -1.15
CA ASN A 379 -20.02 35.04 -2.43
C ASN A 379 -20.61 33.63 -2.44
N MET A 380 -21.86 33.51 -2.88
CA MET A 380 -22.49 32.21 -3.11
C MET A 380 -21.87 31.56 -4.35
N GLN A 381 -21.22 30.42 -4.16
CA GLN A 381 -20.57 29.67 -5.24
C GLN A 381 -21.09 28.25 -5.27
N THR A 382 -21.28 27.72 -6.49
CA THR A 382 -21.73 26.34 -6.71
C THR A 382 -20.63 25.54 -7.39
N PHE A 383 -20.28 24.38 -6.83
CA PHE A 383 -19.27 23.48 -7.37
C PHE A 383 -19.62 22.02 -7.08
N MET A 384 -18.95 21.09 -7.75
CA MET A 384 -19.14 19.65 -7.55
C MET A 384 -18.26 19.16 -6.39
N SER A 385 -18.85 18.41 -5.46
CA SER A 385 -18.13 17.85 -4.30
C SER A 385 -18.48 16.37 -4.08
N GLY A 386 -17.45 15.56 -3.79
CA GLY A 386 -17.62 14.17 -3.36
C GLY A 386 -18.24 14.03 -1.97
N ALA A 387 -18.25 15.09 -1.16
CA ALA A 387 -18.87 15.06 0.17
C ALA A 387 -20.28 15.67 0.20
N ALA A 388 -20.94 15.82 -0.95
CA ALA A 388 -22.29 16.37 -1.04
C ALA A 388 -23.33 15.60 -0.20
N THR A 389 -23.08 14.31 0.10
CA THR A 389 -23.91 13.47 0.97
C THR A 389 -24.01 14.03 2.41
N LEU A 390 -23.04 14.81 2.86
CA LEU A 390 -23.06 15.46 4.17
C LEU A 390 -24.15 16.53 4.30
N ASN A 391 -24.66 17.06 3.19
CA ASN A 391 -25.71 18.09 3.18
C ASN A 391 -27.13 17.53 3.34
N ARG A 392 -27.28 16.28 3.82
CA ARG A 392 -28.59 15.68 4.10
C ARG A 392 -29.31 16.45 5.22
N ARG A 393 -30.62 16.71 5.02
CA ARG A 393 -31.49 17.32 6.03
C ARG A 393 -31.56 16.41 7.27
N GLY A 394 -31.40 16.99 8.46
CA GLY A 394 -31.55 16.29 9.74
C GLY A 394 -30.29 15.61 10.29
N SER A 395 -29.12 15.78 9.67
CA SER A 395 -27.89 15.26 10.26
C SER A 395 -27.54 15.96 11.59
N THR A 396 -26.86 15.25 12.47
CA THR A 396 -26.28 15.77 13.73
C THR A 396 -25.02 16.61 13.56
N LEU A 397 -24.45 16.60 12.35
CA LEU A 397 -23.17 17.23 12.08
C LEU A 397 -23.28 18.76 12.01
N ASP A 398 -22.27 19.41 12.57
CA ASP A 398 -22.09 20.86 12.55
C ASP A 398 -22.04 21.40 11.12
N TYR A 399 -22.79 22.48 10.89
CA TYR A 399 -22.91 23.08 9.56
C TYR A 399 -21.58 23.55 8.97
N ASN A 400 -20.75 24.25 9.74
CA ASN A 400 -19.46 24.76 9.24
C ASN A 400 -18.50 23.61 8.97
N LEU A 401 -18.54 22.56 9.79
CA LEU A 401 -17.70 21.39 9.62
C LEU A 401 -18.03 20.65 8.31
N LYS A 402 -19.32 20.51 7.98
CA LYS A 402 -19.75 19.97 6.69
C LYS A 402 -19.26 20.83 5.53
N GLU A 403 -19.43 22.14 5.61
CA GLU A 403 -18.98 23.05 4.54
C GLU A 403 -17.47 22.92 4.31
N LEU A 404 -16.68 22.83 5.38
CA LEU A 404 -15.23 22.60 5.28
C LEU A 404 -14.91 21.28 4.58
N VAL A 405 -15.53 20.17 4.98
CA VAL A 405 -15.28 18.86 4.35
C VAL A 405 -15.75 18.84 2.89
N MET A 406 -16.90 19.44 2.59
CA MET A 406 -17.41 19.59 1.22
C MET A 406 -16.49 20.43 0.34
N ARG A 407 -15.91 21.51 0.88
CA ARG A 407 -14.93 22.35 0.18
C ARG A 407 -13.61 21.62 -0.03
N CYS A 408 -13.14 20.82 0.95
CA CYS A 408 -11.93 20.00 0.80
C CYS A 408 -12.08 18.95 -0.31
N GLN A 409 -13.26 18.32 -0.44
CA GLN A 409 -13.58 17.35 -1.48
C GLN A 409 -14.14 17.97 -2.78
N ALA A 410 -13.85 19.23 -3.06
CA ALA A 410 -14.20 19.82 -4.34
C ALA A 410 -13.48 19.11 -5.50
N VAL A 411 -14.23 18.78 -6.56
CA VAL A 411 -13.67 18.15 -7.78
C VAL A 411 -12.67 19.08 -8.44
N ASP A 412 -13.00 20.37 -8.56
CA ASP A 412 -12.07 21.40 -9.05
C ASP A 412 -11.06 21.76 -7.93
N PRO A 413 -9.74 21.55 -8.14
CA PRO A 413 -8.72 21.93 -7.17
C PRO A 413 -8.72 23.41 -6.78
N LYS A 414 -9.18 24.30 -7.65
CA LYS A 414 -9.26 25.75 -7.37
C LYS A 414 -10.31 26.09 -6.32
N MET A 415 -11.34 25.25 -6.19
CA MET A 415 -12.41 25.43 -5.23
C MET A 415 -12.04 24.94 -3.82
N ARG A 416 -11.01 24.09 -3.72
CA ARG A 416 -10.49 23.60 -2.44
C ARG A 416 -9.84 24.75 -1.67
N PRO A 417 -9.94 24.79 -0.33
CA PRO A 417 -9.34 25.86 0.47
C PRO A 417 -7.81 25.88 0.31
N GLU A 418 -7.20 27.05 0.47
CA GLU A 418 -5.76 27.10 0.72
C GLU A 418 -5.46 26.60 2.14
N LEU A 419 -4.24 26.11 2.39
CA LEU A 419 -3.88 25.57 3.71
C LEU A 419 -4.08 26.59 4.83
N HIS A 420 -3.68 27.85 4.61
CA HIS A 420 -3.87 28.93 5.58
C HIS A 420 -5.35 29.29 5.82
N GLU A 421 -6.18 29.24 4.77
CA GLU A 421 -7.63 29.46 4.90
C GLU A 421 -8.28 28.33 5.72
N LEU A 422 -7.90 27.08 5.43
CA LEU A 422 -8.39 25.91 6.16
C LEU A 422 -8.02 25.97 7.64
N LEU A 423 -6.76 26.33 7.94
CA LEU A 423 -6.28 26.51 9.30
C LEU A 423 -7.06 27.60 10.04
N GLY A 424 -7.21 28.78 9.44
CA GLY A 424 -7.94 29.89 10.06
C GLY A 424 -9.40 29.56 10.34
N GLU A 425 -10.07 28.82 9.45
CA GLU A 425 -11.45 28.37 9.68
C GLU A 425 -11.52 27.30 10.77
N LEU A 426 -10.58 26.37 10.83
CA LEU A 426 -10.52 25.38 11.90
C LEU A 426 -10.30 26.07 13.26
N GLU A 427 -9.32 26.96 13.39
CA GLU A 427 -9.03 27.72 14.61
C GLU A 427 -10.23 28.53 15.10
N LYS A 428 -10.91 29.21 14.17
CA LYS A 428 -12.15 29.94 14.46
C LYS A 428 -13.25 29.01 14.95
N ASN A 429 -13.41 27.83 14.34
CA ASN A 429 -14.41 26.86 14.78
C ASN A 429 -14.06 26.29 16.17
N ALA A 430 -12.80 25.97 16.45
CA ALA A 430 -12.36 25.54 17.78
C ALA A 430 -12.64 26.59 18.85
N ALA A 431 -12.26 27.84 18.58
CA ALA A 431 -12.44 28.94 19.54
C ALA A 431 -13.93 29.20 19.85
N LEU A 432 -14.80 29.11 18.85
CA LEU A 432 -16.24 29.35 19.02
C LEU A 432 -16.98 28.14 19.60
N LYS A 433 -16.59 26.92 19.22
CA LYS A 433 -17.33 25.67 19.47
C LYS A 433 -16.63 24.74 20.45
N GLY A 434 -15.59 25.22 21.12
CA GLY A 434 -14.83 24.48 22.12
C GLY A 434 -15.61 24.12 23.39
N SER A 435 -16.89 24.54 23.53
CA SER A 435 -17.73 24.20 24.67
C SER A 435 -19.11 23.66 24.26
N GLU A 436 -19.67 22.75 25.06
CA GLU A 436 -21.02 22.19 24.87
C GLU A 436 -22.12 23.25 24.82
N LYS A 437 -21.88 24.39 25.49
CA LYS A 437 -22.83 25.51 25.57
C LYS A 437 -23.18 26.05 24.18
N TRP A 438 -22.22 26.12 23.27
CA TRP A 438 -22.48 26.58 21.91
C TRP A 438 -23.49 25.67 21.20
N TYR A 439 -23.30 24.36 21.27
CA TYR A 439 -24.22 23.39 20.65
C TYR A 439 -25.60 23.39 21.31
N HIS A 440 -25.66 23.55 22.63
CA HIS A 440 -26.91 23.72 23.37
C HIS A 440 -27.67 24.97 22.91
N ASP A 441 -27.00 26.12 22.88
CA ASP A 441 -27.60 27.42 22.57
C ASP A 441 -28.05 27.49 21.11
N HIS A 442 -27.37 26.79 20.19
CA HIS A 442 -27.75 26.65 18.78
C HIS A 442 -28.75 25.50 18.53
N ARG A 443 -29.33 24.91 19.60
CA ARG A 443 -30.39 23.90 19.56
C ARG A 443 -30.05 22.64 18.75
N TYR A 444 -28.78 22.22 18.74
CA TYR A 444 -28.41 20.91 18.21
C TYR A 444 -29.03 19.83 19.08
N TRP A 445 -29.90 18.98 18.54
CA TRP A 445 -30.63 17.98 19.34
C TRP A 445 -29.70 17.00 20.09
N ASN A 446 -28.51 16.76 19.53
CA ASN A 446 -27.47 15.90 20.08
C ASN A 446 -26.43 16.65 20.94
N TRP A 447 -26.68 17.90 21.35
CA TRP A 447 -25.73 18.71 22.15
C TRP A 447 -25.20 17.99 23.40
N ARG A 448 -26.01 17.08 23.98
CA ARG A 448 -25.58 16.27 25.14
C ARG A 448 -24.38 15.38 24.80
N ALA A 449 -24.28 14.87 23.58
CA ALA A 449 -23.13 14.08 23.13
C ALA A 449 -21.83 14.90 23.08
N GLU A 450 -21.91 16.23 23.09
CA GLU A 450 -20.76 17.16 23.07
C GLU A 450 -20.23 17.48 24.48
N ARG A 451 -20.89 16.94 25.53
CA ARG A 451 -20.41 17.03 26.92
C ARG A 451 -19.15 16.19 27.09
N GLN A 452 -18.22 16.68 27.90
CA GLN A 452 -16.94 15.99 28.12
C GLN A 452 -17.11 14.53 28.57
N ARG A 453 -18.06 14.26 29.47
CA ARG A 453 -18.36 12.89 29.94
C ARG A 453 -18.88 11.98 28.82
N ASP A 454 -19.73 12.50 27.95
CA ASP A 454 -20.34 11.72 26.87
C ASP A 454 -19.33 11.47 25.75
N MET A 455 -18.45 12.43 25.44
CA MET A 455 -17.32 12.21 24.54
C MET A 455 -16.33 11.17 25.09
N ALA A 456 -15.99 11.24 26.38
CA ALA A 456 -15.15 10.22 27.01
C ALA A 456 -15.81 8.83 26.94
N SER A 457 -17.14 8.77 27.12
CA SER A 457 -17.90 7.52 26.97
C SER A 457 -17.88 7.02 25.52
N PHE A 458 -18.05 7.91 24.55
CA PHE A 458 -17.91 7.61 23.12
C PHE A 458 -16.52 7.04 22.78
N LEU A 459 -15.46 7.70 23.23
CA LEU A 459 -14.08 7.23 23.03
C LEU A 459 -13.86 5.88 23.72
N SER A 460 -14.37 5.69 24.93
CA SER A 460 -14.27 4.40 25.61
C SER A 460 -14.97 3.27 24.85
N LEU A 461 -16.12 3.57 24.23
CA LEU A 461 -16.91 2.63 23.44
C LEU A 461 -16.26 2.30 22.09
N THR A 462 -15.53 3.24 21.51
CA THR A 462 -15.00 3.14 20.13
C THR A 462 -13.50 2.88 20.06
N ILE A 463 -12.81 2.95 21.20
CA ILE A 463 -11.36 2.78 21.29
C ILE A 463 -10.99 1.76 22.38
N PHE A 464 -11.62 1.82 23.55
CA PHE A 464 -11.17 1.10 24.76
C PHE A 464 -11.96 -0.17 25.12
N TRP A 465 -12.73 -0.77 24.20
CA TRP A 465 -13.20 -2.15 24.38
C TRP A 465 -12.00 -3.11 24.32
N GLY A 466 -11.31 -3.24 25.45
CA GLY A 466 -10.09 -4.01 25.62
C GLY A 466 -9.70 -4.30 27.08
N TRP A 467 -10.64 -4.17 28.03
CA TRP A 467 -10.47 -4.73 29.38
C TRP A 467 -11.38 -5.95 29.53
N GLY A 468 -11.04 -7.01 28.82
CA GLY A 468 -11.78 -8.27 28.84
C GLY A 468 -11.39 -9.16 27.68
N PHE A 469 -10.31 -9.91 27.87
CA PHE A 469 -9.77 -10.91 26.94
C PHE A 469 -9.18 -10.36 25.64
N GLY A 470 -8.10 -11.00 25.22
CA GLY A 470 -7.27 -10.55 24.11
C GLY A 470 -8.04 -10.48 22.79
N ILE A 471 -7.71 -9.45 22.02
CA ILE A 471 -7.52 -9.50 20.56
C ILE A 471 -8.39 -10.55 19.85
N ASP A 472 -9.60 -10.17 19.44
CA ASP A 472 -10.28 -10.81 18.31
C ASP A 472 -10.02 -9.98 17.04
N PHE A 473 -9.06 -10.47 16.24
CA PHE A 473 -8.96 -10.17 14.81
C PHE A 473 -9.77 -11.24 14.06
N ASP A 474 -11.09 -11.07 13.99
CA ASP A 474 -11.98 -12.07 13.38
C ASP A 474 -11.94 -12.16 11.84
N ASP A 475 -10.99 -11.51 11.17
CA ASP A 475 -10.71 -11.78 9.75
C ASP A 475 -9.44 -12.63 9.52
N LEU A 476 -8.64 -12.88 10.56
CA LEU A 476 -7.50 -13.81 10.52
C LEU A 476 -7.32 -14.42 11.92
N GLN A 477 -8.18 -15.37 12.29
CA GLN A 477 -7.99 -16.19 13.48
C GLN A 477 -6.64 -16.93 13.40
N PHE A 478 -5.66 -16.44 14.16
CA PHE A 478 -4.47 -17.19 14.56
C PHE A 478 -4.65 -17.52 16.04
N PRO A 479 -4.59 -18.80 16.45
CA PRO A 479 -4.72 -19.16 17.86
C PRO A 479 -3.56 -18.61 18.66
N SER A 480 -3.89 -18.18 19.87
CA SER A 480 -2.94 -17.91 20.92
C SER A 480 -2.44 -19.24 21.50
N THR A 481 -1.19 -19.60 21.19
CA THR A 481 -0.25 -20.28 22.11
C THR A 481 1.18 -20.05 21.65
#